data_AF-A0AAD8A0M1-F1
#
_entry.id   AF-A0AAD8A0M1-F1
#
_cell.length_a   1.000
_cell.length_b   1.000
_cell.length_c   1.000
_cell.angle_alpha   90.00
_cell.angle_beta   90.00
_cell.angle_gamma   90.00
#
_symmetry.space_group_name_H-M   'P 1'
#
loop_
_entity.id
_entity.type
_entity.pdbx_description
1 polymer ?
#
loop_
_entity_poly.entity_id
_entity_poly.type
_entity_poly.pdbx_seq_one_letter_code
_entity_poly.pdbx_strand_id
1 'polypeptide(L)'
;ITLKYIMKYGLMMESEKKIFEMMDEKTDMSKYWMPLIWATNIINRARKEMMIASDHLVQTMLVELSDIRRRLGSLIGYDTVCVPLVYTQVVTLSVYTYFLAALMGRQFVYTQNNEFPDIFFPVFTVLQFCFYIGWLKVAEVLINPFGEDDDDIELNWLIDRHVKAAYMIVDEMHEEHPELLKDQYWEEVVPKELPYTVASEHYRRSEPKGSAQKFKVKEADSLYANLLPSRKVAPDDVYADYVSILN
;
A
#
# COMPACT_ATOMS: atom_id res chain seq x y z
N ILE A 1 -1.26 -23.65 -15.06
CA ILE A 1 -1.60 -23.14 -16.42
C ILE A 1 -0.53 -23.61 -17.39
N THR A 2 -0.89 -24.29 -18.48
CA THR A 2 0.08 -24.68 -19.52
C THR A 2 0.30 -23.51 -20.49
N LEU A 3 1.50 -23.36 -21.08
CA LEU A 3 1.80 -22.33 -22.11
C LEU A 3 0.76 -22.30 -23.25
N LYS A 4 0.13 -23.45 -23.56
CA LYS A 4 -0.97 -23.57 -24.53
C LYS A 4 -2.18 -22.69 -24.20
N TYR A 5 -2.51 -22.50 -22.92
CA TYR A 5 -3.62 -21.63 -22.52
C TYR A 5 -3.26 -20.16 -22.70
N ILE A 6 -2.04 -19.75 -22.33
CA ILE A 6 -1.55 -18.39 -22.53
C ILE A 6 -1.64 -18.00 -24.01
N MET A 7 -1.26 -18.92 -24.90
CA MET A 7 -1.45 -18.75 -26.34
C MET A 7 -2.91 -18.64 -26.77
N LYS A 8 -3.78 -19.52 -26.26
CA LYS A 8 -5.21 -19.52 -26.59
C LYS A 8 -5.87 -18.18 -26.22
N TYR A 9 -5.39 -17.54 -25.16
CA TYR A 9 -5.85 -16.21 -24.72
C TYR A 9 -5.17 -15.05 -25.46
N GLY A 10 -4.30 -15.31 -26.44
CA GLY A 10 -3.64 -14.29 -27.24
C GLY A 10 -2.52 -13.52 -26.52
N LEU A 11 -2.10 -13.98 -25.33
CA LEU A 11 -1.03 -13.34 -24.56
C LEU A 11 0.38 -13.74 -25.02
N MET A 12 0.49 -14.78 -25.85
CA MET A 12 1.75 -15.26 -26.41
C MET A 12 1.53 -15.81 -27.82
N MET A 13 2.44 -15.49 -28.73
CA MET A 13 2.43 -15.99 -30.10
C MET A 13 3.12 -17.35 -30.23
N GLU A 14 2.81 -18.12 -31.28
CA GLU A 14 3.44 -19.45 -31.50
C GLU A 14 4.95 -19.34 -31.68
N SER A 15 5.44 -18.26 -32.30
CA SER A 15 6.88 -18.01 -32.45
C SER A 15 7.57 -17.81 -31.09
N GLU A 16 6.93 -17.13 -30.16
CA GLU A 16 7.46 -16.87 -28.81
C GLU A 16 7.46 -18.14 -27.97
N LYS A 17 6.38 -18.92 -28.06
CA LYS A 17 6.29 -20.22 -27.38
C LYS A 17 7.41 -21.17 -27.80
N LYS A 18 7.72 -21.27 -29.10
CA LYS A 18 8.82 -22.12 -29.58
C LYS A 18 10.15 -21.74 -28.92
N ILE A 19 10.40 -20.45 -28.72
CA ILE A 19 11.62 -19.98 -28.03
C ILE A 19 11.58 -20.34 -26.54
N PHE A 20 10.42 -20.22 -25.90
CA PHE A 20 10.22 -20.72 -24.53
C PHE A 20 10.52 -22.21 -24.40
N GLU A 21 9.97 -23.04 -25.28
CA GLU A 21 10.18 -24.50 -25.28
C GLU A 21 11.66 -24.86 -25.50
N MET A 22 12.34 -24.22 -26.46
CA MET A 22 13.78 -24.39 -26.68
C MET A 22 14.63 -24.01 -25.46
N MET A 23 14.17 -23.06 -24.65
CA MET A 23 14.85 -22.66 -23.42
C MET A 23 14.50 -23.59 -22.26
N ASP A 24 13.28 -24.14 -22.22
CA ASP A 24 12.85 -25.13 -21.23
C ASP A 24 13.69 -26.40 -21.32
N GLU A 25 14.05 -26.82 -22.54
CA GLU A 25 14.96 -27.96 -22.74
C GLU A 25 16.36 -27.76 -22.13
N LYS A 26 16.79 -26.50 -21.93
CA LYS A 26 18.13 -26.19 -21.40
C LYS A 26 18.17 -26.19 -19.87
N THR A 27 17.14 -25.67 -19.23
CA THR A 27 17.09 -25.55 -17.76
C THR A 27 15.66 -25.59 -17.25
N ASP A 28 15.47 -26.18 -16.07
CA ASP A 28 14.16 -26.29 -15.40
C ASP A 28 13.74 -25.02 -14.64
N MET A 29 14.48 -23.91 -14.78
CA MET A 29 14.20 -22.66 -14.07
C MET A 29 12.96 -21.96 -14.64
N SER A 30 12.20 -21.26 -13.79
CA SER A 30 11.14 -20.35 -14.25
C SER A 30 11.67 -19.24 -15.18
N LYS A 31 10.98 -19.01 -16.30
CA LYS A 31 11.41 -18.13 -17.40
C LYS A 31 10.58 -16.85 -17.51
N TYR A 32 10.01 -16.39 -16.39
CA TYR A 32 9.25 -15.13 -16.32
C TYR A 32 10.04 -13.89 -16.80
N TRP A 33 11.38 -13.95 -16.76
CA TRP A 33 12.27 -12.87 -17.16
C TRP A 33 12.45 -12.75 -18.68
N MET A 34 12.10 -13.77 -19.47
CA MET A 34 12.34 -13.78 -20.92
C MET A 34 11.60 -12.64 -21.66
N PRO A 35 10.29 -12.38 -21.42
CA PRO A 35 9.60 -11.28 -22.07
C PRO A 35 10.20 -9.90 -21.74
N LEU A 36 10.77 -9.73 -20.55
CA LEU A 36 11.44 -8.48 -20.16
C LEU A 36 12.75 -8.27 -20.95
N ILE A 37 13.50 -9.33 -21.22
CA ILE A 37 14.68 -9.27 -22.09
C ILE A 37 14.27 -8.96 -23.52
N TRP A 38 13.19 -9.56 -24.02
CA TRP A 38 12.65 -9.24 -25.35
C TRP A 38 12.21 -7.78 -25.43
N ALA A 39 11.48 -7.26 -24.44
CA ALA A 39 11.10 -5.85 -24.38
C ALA A 39 12.33 -4.91 -24.40
N THR A 40 13.38 -5.24 -23.64
CA THR A 40 14.66 -4.49 -23.66
C THR A 40 15.26 -4.45 -25.06
N ASN A 41 15.28 -5.58 -25.76
CA ASN A 41 15.81 -5.67 -27.12
C ASN A 41 14.94 -4.91 -28.13
N ILE A 42 13.62 -4.92 -27.98
CA ILE A 42 12.68 -4.15 -28.80
C ILE A 42 12.93 -2.65 -28.61
N ILE A 43 13.09 -2.18 -27.37
CA ILE A 43 13.41 -0.77 -27.09
C ILE A 43 14.73 -0.37 -27.76
N ASN A 44 15.78 -1.19 -27.61
CA ASN A 44 17.08 -0.94 -28.24
C ASN A 44 17.00 -0.91 -29.76
N ARG A 45 16.16 -1.77 -30.36
CA ARG A 45 15.92 -1.80 -31.80
C ARG A 45 15.14 -0.56 -32.26
N ALA A 46 14.07 -0.19 -31.58
CA ALA A 46 13.27 1.00 -31.87
C ALA A 46 14.12 2.28 -31.81
N ARG A 47 15.11 2.33 -30.90
CA ARG A 47 16.08 3.41 -30.88
C ARG A 47 16.99 3.43 -32.10
N LYS A 48 17.54 2.27 -32.50
CA LYS A 48 18.38 2.16 -33.72
C LYS A 48 17.62 2.52 -34.99
N GLU A 49 16.33 2.20 -35.03
CA GLU A 49 15.40 2.53 -36.12
C GLU A 49 14.89 3.98 -36.04
N MET A 50 15.39 4.79 -35.09
CA MET A 50 15.04 6.20 -34.89
C MET A 50 13.55 6.45 -34.58
N MET A 51 12.81 5.42 -34.15
CA MET A 51 11.43 5.54 -33.65
C MET A 51 11.38 6.26 -32.30
N ILE A 52 12.42 6.10 -31.48
CA ILE A 52 12.58 6.81 -30.21
C ILE A 52 13.56 7.97 -30.42
N ALA A 53 13.10 9.20 -30.16
CA ALA A 53 13.83 10.42 -30.49
C ALA A 53 15.14 10.60 -29.69
N SER A 54 15.15 10.18 -28.42
CA SER A 54 16.21 10.52 -27.46
C SER A 54 16.68 9.30 -26.66
N ASP A 55 17.99 9.23 -26.41
CA ASP A 55 18.59 8.22 -25.53
C ASP A 55 18.09 8.34 -24.09
N HIS A 56 17.69 9.54 -23.67
CA HIS A 56 17.10 9.75 -22.34
C HIS A 56 15.75 9.03 -22.22
N LEU A 57 14.91 9.05 -23.26
CA LEU A 57 13.63 8.32 -23.26
C LEU A 57 13.86 6.81 -23.18
N VAL A 58 14.87 6.30 -23.89
CA VAL A 58 15.28 4.90 -23.81
C VAL A 58 15.69 4.55 -22.38
N GLN A 59 16.53 5.36 -21.75
CA GLN A 59 16.95 5.13 -20.37
C GLN A 59 15.75 5.10 -19.42
N THR A 60 14.81 6.04 -19.55
CA THR A 60 13.59 6.07 -18.73
C THR A 60 12.77 4.79 -18.90
N MET A 61 12.52 4.35 -20.14
CA MET A 61 11.80 3.09 -20.40
C MET A 61 12.50 1.87 -19.80
N LEU A 62 13.83 1.79 -19.90
CA LEU A 62 14.62 0.70 -19.32
C LEU A 62 14.62 0.71 -17.78
N VAL A 63 14.60 1.90 -17.16
CA VAL A 63 14.47 2.05 -15.71
C VAL A 63 13.11 1.54 -15.25
N GLU A 64 12.03 1.94 -15.91
CA GLU A 64 10.67 1.47 -15.60
C GLU A 64 10.54 -0.06 -15.78
N LEU A 65 11.12 -0.61 -16.86
CA LEU A 65 11.14 -2.05 -17.10
C LEU A 65 11.93 -2.80 -16.00
N SER A 66 13.02 -2.20 -15.50
CA SER A 66 13.79 -2.75 -14.38
C SER A 66 13.01 -2.70 -13.06
N ASP A 67 12.17 -1.68 -12.85
CA ASP A 67 11.27 -1.63 -11.70
C ASP A 67 10.22 -2.75 -11.77
N ILE A 68 9.62 -3.00 -12.94
CA ILE A 68 8.71 -4.13 -13.15
C ILE A 68 9.41 -5.46 -12.80
N ARG A 69 10.63 -5.67 -13.31
CA ARG A 69 11.43 -6.86 -13.00
C ARG A 69 11.67 -7.00 -11.50
N ARG A 70 11.97 -5.90 -10.81
CA ARG A 70 12.19 -5.88 -9.36
C ARG A 70 10.93 -6.29 -8.60
N ARG A 71 9.77 -5.74 -8.96
CA ARG A 71 8.47 -6.08 -8.33
C ARG A 71 8.09 -7.54 -8.55
N LEU A 72 8.28 -8.07 -9.76
CA LEU A 72 8.08 -9.50 -10.04
C LEU A 72 9.05 -10.38 -9.23
N GLY A 73 10.31 -9.94 -9.10
CA GLY A 73 11.29 -10.62 -8.26
C GLY A 73 10.90 -10.62 -6.77
N SER A 74 10.36 -9.52 -6.27
CA SER A 74 9.81 -9.46 -4.90
C SER A 74 8.63 -10.41 -4.72
N LEU A 75 7.73 -10.50 -5.70
CA LEU A 75 6.60 -11.44 -5.67
C LEU A 75 7.07 -12.90 -5.57
N ILE A 76 8.03 -13.28 -6.41
CA ILE A 76 8.65 -14.61 -6.35
C ILE A 76 9.38 -14.82 -5.03
N GLY A 77 10.00 -13.77 -4.48
CA GLY A 77 10.64 -13.80 -3.18
C GLY A 77 9.67 -14.13 -2.05
N TYR A 78 8.48 -13.52 -2.04
CA TYR A 78 7.42 -13.82 -1.07
C TYR A 78 6.89 -15.25 -1.20
N ASP A 79 6.78 -15.78 -2.42
CA ASP A 79 6.33 -17.15 -2.68
C ASP A 79 7.41 -18.20 -2.34
N THR A 80 8.68 -17.90 -2.62
CA THR A 80 9.79 -18.84 -2.38
C THR A 80 10.17 -18.89 -0.91
N VAL A 81 10.10 -17.76 -0.20
CA VAL A 81 10.49 -17.64 1.21
C VAL A 81 9.25 -17.40 2.06
N CYS A 82 8.53 -18.48 2.32
CA CYS A 82 7.37 -18.47 3.21
C CYS A 82 7.78 -18.21 4.67
N VAL A 83 6.81 -17.79 5.49
CA VAL A 83 6.97 -17.74 6.95
C VAL A 83 7.43 -19.12 7.45
N PRO A 84 8.51 -19.20 8.26
CA PRO A 84 9.02 -20.47 8.75
C PRO A 84 7.91 -21.30 9.41
N LEU A 85 7.79 -22.56 9.00
CA LEU A 85 6.73 -23.46 9.47
C LEU A 85 6.68 -23.57 10.99
N VAL A 86 7.84 -23.52 11.66
CA VAL A 86 7.91 -23.57 13.12
C VAL A 86 7.19 -22.38 13.78
N TYR A 87 7.16 -21.20 13.17
CA TYR A 87 6.47 -20.04 13.74
C TYR A 87 4.97 -20.21 13.72
N THR A 88 4.40 -20.65 12.60
CA THR A 88 2.96 -20.92 12.53
C THR A 88 2.58 -22.05 13.49
N GLN A 89 3.38 -23.13 13.54
CA GLN A 89 3.16 -24.24 14.46
C GLN A 89 3.18 -23.83 15.94
N VAL A 90 4.17 -23.04 16.37
CA VAL A 90 4.29 -22.61 17.78
C VAL A 90 3.10 -21.75 18.18
N VAL A 91 2.66 -20.84 17.31
CA VAL A 91 1.50 -19.98 17.58
C VAL A 91 0.22 -20.81 17.68
N THR A 92 -0.04 -21.70 16.72
CA THR A 92 -1.22 -22.58 16.74
C THR A 92 -1.22 -23.48 17.97
N LEU A 93 -0.09 -24.12 18.30
CA LEU A 93 0.04 -24.95 19.50
C LEU A 93 -0.24 -24.15 20.78
N SER A 94 0.27 -22.93 20.88
CA SER A 94 0.07 -22.07 22.06
C SER A 94 -1.40 -21.73 22.26
N VAL A 95 -2.08 -21.30 21.20
CA VAL A 95 -3.51 -20.95 21.24
C VAL A 95 -4.36 -22.19 21.55
N TYR A 96 -4.05 -23.33 20.93
CA TYR A 96 -4.82 -24.57 21.13
C TYR A 96 -4.61 -25.15 22.52
N THR A 97 -3.39 -25.12 23.04
CA THR A 97 -3.09 -25.58 24.40
C THR A 97 -3.77 -24.70 25.45
N TYR A 98 -3.80 -23.38 25.23
CA TYR A 98 -4.55 -22.46 26.08
C TYR A 98 -6.04 -22.83 26.14
N PHE A 99 -6.68 -23.09 25.00
CA PHE A 99 -8.09 -23.46 24.97
C PHE A 99 -8.35 -24.88 25.48
N LEU A 100 -7.43 -25.83 25.32
CA LEU A 100 -7.51 -27.14 25.94
C LEU A 100 -7.54 -27.03 27.48
N ALA A 101 -6.65 -26.22 28.05
CA ALA A 101 -6.62 -25.96 29.48
C ALA A 101 -7.87 -25.19 29.94
N ALA A 102 -8.33 -24.20 29.16
CA ALA A 102 -9.53 -23.43 29.48
C ALA A 102 -10.80 -24.29 29.44
N LEU A 103 -10.88 -25.27 28.53
CA LEU A 103 -11.99 -26.21 28.41
C LEU A 103 -12.15 -27.08 29.67
N MET A 104 -11.04 -27.46 30.30
CA MET A 104 -11.03 -28.22 31.55
C MET A 104 -11.18 -27.31 32.78
N GLY A 105 -10.45 -26.19 32.82
CA GLY A 105 -10.33 -25.34 34.00
C GLY A 105 -11.46 -24.32 34.21
N ARG A 106 -12.27 -24.05 33.18
CA ARG A 106 -13.39 -23.10 33.26
C ARG A 106 -14.76 -23.77 33.20
N GLN A 107 -14.81 -25.05 33.57
CA GLN A 107 -16.07 -25.74 33.82
C GLN A 107 -16.69 -25.20 35.11
N PHE A 108 -17.99 -24.92 35.09
CA PHE A 108 -18.72 -24.55 36.30
C PHE A 108 -18.92 -25.81 37.15
N VAL A 109 -18.12 -25.95 38.21
CA VAL A 109 -18.24 -27.07 39.15
C VAL A 109 -19.15 -26.64 40.30
N TYR A 110 -20.15 -27.47 40.59
CA TYR A 110 -21.07 -27.26 41.71
C TYR A 110 -20.29 -27.17 43.03
N THR A 111 -20.32 -25.99 43.65
CA THR A 111 -19.70 -25.74 44.96
C THR A 111 -20.81 -25.54 45.99
N GLN A 112 -20.73 -26.23 47.13
CA GLN A 112 -21.76 -26.17 48.19
C GLN A 112 -21.91 -24.76 48.81
N ASN A 113 -20.89 -23.91 48.65
CA ASN A 113 -20.93 -22.50 48.99
C ASN A 113 -21.24 -21.73 47.71
N ASN A 114 -22.43 -21.12 47.62
CA ASN A 114 -22.96 -20.31 46.51
C ASN A 114 -22.15 -19.02 46.24
N GLU A 115 -20.82 -19.07 46.18
CA GLU A 115 -19.96 -17.90 45.98
C GLU A 115 -19.91 -17.44 44.52
N PHE A 116 -20.28 -18.30 43.56
CA PHE A 116 -20.30 -17.97 42.13
C PHE A 116 -21.66 -18.27 41.51
N PRO A 117 -22.19 -17.39 40.65
CA PRO A 117 -23.40 -17.68 39.90
C PRO A 117 -23.17 -18.87 38.96
N ASP A 118 -24.03 -19.88 39.04
CA ASP A 118 -24.03 -21.04 38.15
C ASP A 118 -24.55 -20.63 36.76
N ILE A 119 -23.67 -20.07 35.95
CA ILE A 119 -23.99 -19.68 34.58
C ILE A 119 -23.75 -20.89 33.68
N PHE A 120 -24.82 -21.56 33.25
CA PHE A 120 -24.73 -22.73 32.35
C PHE A 120 -23.89 -22.49 31.08
N PHE A 121 -23.83 -21.24 30.59
CA PHE A 121 -23.10 -20.86 29.39
C PHE A 121 -21.91 -19.92 29.69
N PRO A 122 -20.66 -20.29 29.37
CA PRO A 122 -19.46 -19.51 29.72
C PRO A 122 -19.24 -18.32 28.77
N VAL A 123 -20.06 -17.27 28.88
CA VAL A 123 -20.04 -16.08 28.00
C VAL A 123 -18.64 -15.51 27.79
N PHE A 124 -17.89 -15.26 28.87
CA PHE A 124 -16.55 -14.66 28.77
C PHE A 124 -15.50 -15.58 28.14
N THR A 125 -15.60 -16.90 28.34
CA THR A 125 -14.70 -17.87 27.69
C THR A 125 -14.98 -17.96 26.20
N VAL A 126 -16.25 -17.89 25.79
CA VAL A 126 -16.62 -17.85 24.37
C VAL A 126 -16.16 -16.54 23.72
N LEU A 127 -16.32 -15.39 24.39
CA LEU A 127 -15.78 -14.13 23.87
C LEU A 127 -14.25 -14.16 23.71
N GLN A 128 -13.54 -14.73 24.69
CA GLN A 128 -12.09 -14.92 24.58
C GLN A 128 -11.74 -15.89 23.45
N PHE A 129 -12.52 -16.97 23.26
CA PHE A 129 -12.37 -17.87 22.12
C PHE A 129 -12.49 -17.11 20.79
N CYS A 130 -13.55 -16.34 20.60
CA CYS A 130 -13.73 -15.53 19.40
C CYS A 130 -12.56 -14.56 19.17
N PHE A 131 -12.04 -13.93 20.23
CA PHE A 131 -10.92 -13.00 20.09
C PHE A 131 -9.62 -13.69 19.69
N TYR A 132 -9.18 -14.73 20.42
CA TYR A 132 -7.89 -15.38 20.15
C TYR A 132 -7.91 -16.25 18.90
N ILE A 133 -8.99 -17.01 18.66
CA ILE A 133 -9.13 -17.79 17.42
C ILE A 133 -9.37 -16.86 16.24
N GLY A 134 -10.19 -15.81 16.41
CA GLY A 134 -10.38 -14.80 15.36
C GLY A 134 -9.06 -14.14 14.96
N TRP A 135 -8.23 -13.77 15.93
CA TRP A 135 -6.92 -13.18 15.64
C TRP A 135 -5.98 -14.19 14.96
N LEU A 136 -5.98 -15.46 15.36
CA LEU A 136 -5.25 -16.52 14.66
C LEU A 136 -5.75 -16.67 13.21
N LYS A 137 -7.07 -16.63 12.98
CA LYS A 137 -7.67 -16.74 11.65
C LYS A 137 -7.32 -15.58 10.73
N VAL A 138 -7.22 -14.36 11.24
CA VAL A 138 -6.74 -13.21 10.46
C VAL A 138 -5.33 -13.48 9.92
N ALA A 139 -4.43 -14.03 10.75
CA ALA A 139 -3.08 -14.37 10.29
C ALA A 139 -3.06 -15.52 9.29
N GLU A 140 -3.96 -16.50 9.42
CA GLU A 140 -4.09 -17.62 8.48
C GLU A 140 -4.56 -17.17 7.10
N VAL A 141 -5.57 -16.30 7.00
CA VAL A 141 -6.06 -15.79 5.70
C VAL A 141 -4.99 -14.94 5.01
N LEU A 142 -4.30 -14.08 5.76
CA LEU A 142 -3.30 -13.17 5.17
C LEU A 142 -1.97 -13.84 4.79
N ILE A 143 -1.76 -15.13 5.14
CA ILE A 143 -0.49 -15.80 4.87
C ILE A 143 -0.27 -16.03 3.37
N ASN A 144 -1.35 -16.22 2.61
CA ASN A 144 -1.32 -16.41 1.17
C ASN A 144 -2.43 -15.57 0.50
N PRO A 145 -2.17 -14.29 0.18
CA PRO A 145 -3.16 -13.38 -0.38
C PRO A 145 -3.47 -13.63 -1.88
N PHE A 146 -2.91 -14.70 -2.47
CA PHE A 146 -3.08 -15.07 -3.88
C PHE A 146 -3.87 -16.37 -4.04
N GLY A 147 -4.67 -16.74 -3.04
CA GLY A 147 -5.55 -17.90 -3.06
C GLY A 147 -6.88 -17.63 -3.79
N GLU A 148 -7.92 -18.30 -3.31
CA GLU A 148 -9.30 -18.19 -3.80
C GLU A 148 -10.28 -17.79 -2.67
N ASP A 149 -9.77 -17.27 -1.55
CA ASP A 149 -10.60 -16.79 -0.44
C ASP A 149 -11.25 -15.43 -0.80
N ASP A 150 -12.37 -15.10 -0.15
CA ASP A 150 -13.15 -13.88 -0.45
C ASP A 150 -12.36 -12.57 -0.29
N ASP A 151 -11.33 -12.56 0.59
CA ASP A 151 -10.48 -11.41 0.88
C ASP A 151 -9.15 -11.43 0.10
N ASP A 152 -8.94 -12.41 -0.79
CA ASP A 152 -7.73 -12.52 -1.60
C ASP A 152 -7.68 -11.48 -2.72
N ILE A 153 -6.49 -11.28 -3.27
CA ILE A 153 -6.29 -10.37 -4.39
C ILE A 153 -6.91 -10.97 -5.66
N GLU A 154 -7.82 -10.21 -6.26
CA GLU A 154 -8.45 -10.50 -7.55
C GLU A 154 -7.47 -10.41 -8.74
N LEU A 155 -6.53 -11.35 -8.81
CA LEU A 155 -5.42 -11.33 -9.75
C LEU A 155 -5.89 -11.45 -11.20
N ASN A 156 -6.90 -12.28 -11.46
CA ASN A 156 -7.45 -12.48 -12.82
C ASN A 156 -8.07 -11.18 -13.36
N TRP A 157 -8.88 -10.50 -12.54
CA TRP A 157 -9.43 -9.19 -12.90
C TRP A 157 -8.32 -8.16 -13.12
N LEU A 158 -7.28 -8.19 -12.29
CA LEU A 158 -6.16 -7.28 -12.40
C LEU A 158 -5.42 -7.47 -13.73
N ILE A 159 -5.16 -8.72 -14.16
CA ILE A 159 -4.52 -9.03 -15.44
C ILE A 159 -5.38 -8.51 -16.60
N ASP A 160 -6.67 -8.84 -16.61
CA ASP A 160 -7.60 -8.41 -17.65
C ASP A 160 -7.65 -6.87 -17.77
N ARG A 161 -7.74 -6.19 -16.63
CA ARG A 161 -7.76 -4.73 -16.56
C ARG A 161 -6.48 -4.12 -17.14
N HIS A 162 -5.31 -4.64 -16.77
CA HIS A 162 -4.04 -4.10 -17.23
C HIS A 162 -3.80 -4.34 -18.71
N VAL A 163 -4.14 -5.52 -19.23
CA VAL A 163 -4.03 -5.81 -20.66
C VAL A 163 -4.91 -4.85 -21.46
N LYS A 164 -6.19 -4.70 -21.08
CA LYS A 164 -7.12 -3.76 -21.74
C LYS A 164 -6.62 -2.33 -21.70
N ALA A 165 -6.20 -1.86 -20.51
CA ALA A 165 -5.71 -0.50 -20.35
C ALA A 165 -4.42 -0.25 -21.15
N ALA A 166 -3.50 -1.22 -21.19
CA ALA A 166 -2.26 -1.11 -21.95
C ALA A 166 -2.54 -0.88 -23.45
N TYR A 167 -3.41 -1.70 -24.06
CA TYR A 167 -3.81 -1.51 -25.46
C TYR A 167 -4.48 -0.15 -25.71
N MET A 168 -5.40 0.28 -24.84
CA MET A 168 -6.04 1.58 -24.98
C MET A 168 -5.04 2.75 -24.88
N ILE A 169 -4.05 2.66 -23.99
CA ILE A 169 -3.05 3.72 -23.81
C ILE A 169 -2.14 3.84 -25.03
N VAL A 170 -1.67 2.71 -25.58
CA VAL A 170 -0.64 2.72 -26.62
C VAL A 170 -1.17 2.73 -28.05
N ASP A 171 -2.43 2.34 -28.27
CA ASP A 171 -3.05 2.35 -29.60
C ASP A 171 -4.07 3.49 -29.70
N GLU A 172 -5.16 3.45 -28.92
CA GLU A 172 -6.28 4.41 -29.05
C GLU A 172 -5.94 5.84 -28.58
N MET A 173 -5.06 5.97 -27.58
CA MET A 173 -4.67 7.27 -27.00
C MET A 173 -3.31 7.77 -27.49
N HIS A 174 -2.69 7.09 -28.45
CA HIS A 174 -1.36 7.48 -28.92
C HIS A 174 -1.40 8.77 -29.73
N GLU A 175 -0.73 9.81 -29.23
CA GLU A 175 -0.70 11.16 -29.82
C GLU A 175 -2.08 11.85 -29.97
N GLU A 176 -3.12 11.25 -29.40
CA GLU A 176 -4.47 11.79 -29.39
C GLU A 176 -4.71 12.62 -28.12
N HIS A 177 -5.26 13.83 -28.28
CA HIS A 177 -5.69 14.66 -27.18
C HIS A 177 -6.92 15.49 -27.57
N PRO A 178 -7.79 15.87 -26.61
CA PRO A 178 -8.92 16.74 -26.90
C PRO A 178 -8.49 18.09 -27.49
N GLU A 179 -9.43 18.76 -28.16
CA GLU A 179 -9.21 20.12 -28.65
C GLU A 179 -8.87 21.07 -27.49
N LEU A 180 -7.87 21.93 -27.73
CA LEU A 180 -7.43 22.91 -26.74
C LEU A 180 -8.39 24.10 -26.74
N LEU A 181 -9.27 24.13 -25.74
CA LEU A 181 -10.22 25.22 -25.51
C LEU A 181 -9.79 26.06 -24.30
N LYS A 182 -10.18 27.33 -24.30
CA LYS A 182 -10.06 28.18 -23.10
C LYS A 182 -10.95 27.61 -22.00
N ASP A 183 -10.39 27.44 -20.81
CA ASP A 183 -11.17 26.98 -19.66
C ASP A 183 -12.08 28.09 -19.09
N GLN A 184 -12.96 27.72 -18.17
CA GLN A 184 -13.95 28.63 -17.58
C GLN A 184 -13.35 29.80 -16.79
N TYR A 185 -12.09 29.70 -16.37
CA TYR A 185 -11.38 30.73 -15.61
C TYR A 185 -10.29 31.43 -16.44
N TRP A 186 -10.28 31.26 -17.77
CA TRP A 186 -9.19 31.72 -18.64
C TRP A 186 -8.88 33.23 -18.52
N GLU A 187 -9.90 34.06 -18.29
CA GLU A 187 -9.75 35.53 -18.15
C GLU A 187 -9.55 35.97 -16.68
N GLU A 188 -9.60 35.03 -15.72
CA GLU A 188 -9.38 35.29 -14.30
C GLU A 188 -7.94 34.91 -13.89
N VAL A 189 -7.23 35.83 -13.22
CA VAL A 189 -5.86 35.53 -12.74
C VAL A 189 -5.89 34.47 -11.63
N VAL A 190 -6.88 34.57 -10.73
CA VAL A 190 -7.14 33.58 -9.67
C VAL A 190 -8.65 33.50 -9.47
N PRO A 191 -9.26 32.31 -9.64
CA PRO A 191 -10.67 32.12 -9.32
C PRO A 191 -10.94 32.48 -7.86
N LYS A 192 -11.88 33.40 -7.61
CA LYS A 192 -12.20 33.83 -6.24
C LYS A 192 -12.80 32.70 -5.41
N GLU A 193 -13.71 31.94 -6.00
CA GLU A 193 -14.38 30.81 -5.36
C GLU A 193 -14.65 29.71 -6.38
N LEU A 194 -14.24 28.48 -6.06
CA LEU A 194 -14.65 27.31 -6.84
C LEU A 194 -16.06 26.88 -6.41
N PRO A 195 -16.90 26.39 -7.33
CA PRO A 195 -18.25 25.98 -7.01
C PRO A 195 -18.25 24.74 -6.11
N TYR A 196 -19.10 24.77 -5.08
CA TYR A 196 -19.44 23.61 -4.25
C TYR A 196 -20.89 23.21 -4.55
N THR A 197 -21.19 21.92 -4.40
CA THR A 197 -22.57 21.45 -4.40
C THR A 197 -23.22 21.80 -3.07
N VAL A 198 -24.56 21.89 -3.02
CA VAL A 198 -25.28 22.17 -1.76
C VAL A 198 -24.92 21.16 -0.66
N ALA A 199 -24.69 19.90 -1.03
CA ALA A 199 -24.28 18.83 -0.11
C ALA A 199 -22.81 18.92 0.33
N SER A 200 -21.97 19.69 -0.36
CA SER A 200 -20.55 19.84 -0.01
C SER A 200 -20.19 21.20 0.59
N GLU A 201 -21.12 22.16 0.60
CA GLU A 201 -20.90 23.51 1.11
C GLU A 201 -20.43 23.52 2.57
N HIS A 202 -20.98 22.65 3.43
CA HIS A 202 -20.57 22.57 4.84
C HIS A 202 -19.14 22.03 5.03
N TYR A 203 -18.53 21.44 4.00
CA TYR A 203 -17.11 21.06 4.00
C TYR A 203 -16.19 22.19 3.56
N ARG A 204 -16.72 23.31 3.08
CA ARG A 204 -15.92 24.46 2.66
C ARG A 204 -15.16 25.02 3.85
N ARG A 205 -13.84 24.96 3.79
CA ARG A 205 -12.93 25.43 4.85
C ARG A 205 -11.97 26.47 4.26
N SER A 206 -11.61 27.46 5.07
CA SER A 206 -10.49 28.34 4.76
C SER A 206 -9.17 27.60 5.02
N GLU A 207 -8.08 28.13 4.45
CA GLU A 207 -6.73 27.64 4.72
C GLU A 207 -6.49 27.51 6.24
N PRO A 208 -6.00 26.35 6.71
CA PRO A 208 -5.75 26.14 8.13
C PRO A 208 -4.64 27.09 8.59
N LYS A 209 -4.98 27.94 9.55
CA LYS A 209 -4.00 28.86 10.17
C LYS A 209 -2.93 28.04 10.88
N GLY A 210 -1.66 28.40 10.68
CA GLY A 210 -0.55 27.78 11.40
C GLY A 210 -0.74 27.91 12.91
N SER A 211 -0.33 26.89 13.67
CA SER A 211 -0.53 26.82 15.14
C SER A 211 0.02 28.05 15.88
N ALA A 212 1.10 28.65 15.37
CA ALA A 212 1.73 29.84 15.91
C ALA A 212 1.29 31.17 15.25
N GLN A 213 0.35 31.17 14.29
CA GLN A 213 -0.01 32.40 13.56
C GLN A 213 -0.66 33.46 14.45
N LYS A 214 -1.30 33.05 15.55
CA LYS A 214 -1.84 33.96 16.57
C LYS A 214 -0.85 34.24 17.72
N PHE A 215 0.36 33.67 17.68
CA PHE A 215 1.36 33.88 18.71
C PHE A 215 1.88 35.30 18.63
N LYS A 216 1.47 36.13 19.58
CA LYS A 216 1.99 37.49 19.74
C LYS A 216 3.18 37.44 20.69
N VAL A 217 4.37 37.67 20.16
CA VAL A 217 5.57 37.91 20.99
C VAL A 217 5.35 39.20 21.76
N LYS A 218 5.66 39.23 23.06
CA LYS A 218 5.62 40.47 23.85
C LYS A 218 6.59 41.47 23.23
N GLU A 219 6.27 42.76 23.27
CA GLU A 219 7.07 43.80 22.60
C GLU A 219 8.54 43.80 23.07
N ALA A 220 8.78 43.55 24.37
CA ALA A 220 10.11 43.39 24.95
C ALA A 220 10.91 42.20 24.37
N ASP A 221 10.23 41.10 24.06
CA ASP A 221 10.83 39.86 23.53
C ASP A 221 10.89 39.87 21.98
N SER A 222 10.26 40.86 21.35
CA SER A 222 10.26 41.07 19.89
C SER A 222 11.48 41.85 19.39
N LEU A 223 12.27 42.42 20.31
CA LEU A 223 13.48 43.17 20.01
C LEU A 223 14.62 42.20 19.63
N TYR A 224 15.41 42.58 18.63
CA TYR A 224 16.59 41.81 18.25
C TYR A 224 17.61 41.80 19.39
N ALA A 225 17.90 40.61 19.93
CA ALA A 225 18.84 40.43 21.04
C ALA A 225 20.23 41.06 20.77
N ASN A 226 20.65 41.11 19.51
CA ASN A 226 21.93 41.69 19.09
C ASN A 226 21.95 43.23 19.05
N LEU A 227 20.77 43.86 19.11
CA LEU A 227 20.62 45.33 19.14
C LEU A 227 20.26 45.84 20.54
N LEU A 228 20.03 44.94 21.50
CA LEU A 228 19.86 45.33 22.90
C LEU A 228 21.22 45.78 23.47
N PRO A 229 21.28 46.92 24.17
CA PRO A 229 22.50 47.32 24.86
C PRO A 229 22.88 46.20 25.84
N SER A 230 24.11 45.69 25.70
CA SER A 230 24.63 44.57 26.48
C SER A 230 24.34 44.76 27.97
N ARG A 231 23.28 44.10 28.45
CA ARG A 231 22.95 44.07 29.87
C ARG A 231 23.88 43.04 30.47
N LYS A 232 24.84 43.51 31.28
CA LYS A 232 25.66 42.64 32.13
C LYS A 232 24.72 41.69 32.88
N VAL A 233 24.81 40.41 32.57
CA VAL A 233 23.99 39.35 33.14
C VAL A 233 24.35 39.23 34.62
N ALA A 234 23.39 39.52 35.50
CA ALA A 234 23.34 38.89 36.81
C ALA A 234 22.50 37.62 36.65
N PRO A 235 22.95 36.46 37.18
CA PRO A 235 22.13 35.26 37.19
C PRO A 235 20.99 35.50 38.19
N ASP A 236 19.75 35.18 37.82
CA ASP A 236 18.86 34.38 38.66
C ASP A 236 17.46 34.22 38.03
N ASP A 237 16.94 33.02 38.25
CA ASP A 237 15.55 32.56 38.22
C ASP A 237 14.81 32.48 36.87
N VAL A 238 15.07 31.35 36.19
CA VAL A 238 14.17 30.80 35.16
C VAL A 238 12.92 30.23 35.86
N TYR A 239 11.94 31.08 36.13
CA TYR A 239 10.56 30.63 36.31
C TYR A 239 9.74 31.04 35.09
N ALA A 240 9.38 30.04 34.28
CA ALA A 240 8.44 30.22 33.19
C ALA A 240 7.04 30.43 33.77
N ASP A 241 6.58 31.67 33.81
CA ASP A 241 5.19 31.99 34.14
C ASP A 241 4.28 31.56 32.98
N TYR A 242 3.65 30.39 33.15
CA TYR A 242 2.55 29.91 32.34
C TYR A 242 1.30 30.74 32.66
N VAL A 243 1.04 31.79 31.86
CA VAL A 243 -0.30 32.38 31.83
C VAL A 243 -1.18 31.49 30.95
N SER A 244 -2.06 30.74 31.59
CA SER A 244 -3.12 29.96 30.97
C SER A 244 -4.06 30.85 30.17
N ILE A 245 -4.10 30.68 28.85
CA ILE A 245 -5.08 31.33 28.00
C ILE A 245 -6.11 30.27 27.57
N LEU A 246 -7.06 30.02 28.46
CA LEU A 246 -8.39 29.51 28.10
C LEU A 246 -9.34 30.71 28.08
N ASN A 247 -9.71 31.11 26.86
CA ASN A 247 -11.03 31.62 26.45
C ASN A 247 -11.00 31.91 24.95
#